data_AF-A0A2G5CJG0-F1
#
_entry.id   AF-A0A2G5CJG0-F1
#
_cell.length_a   1.000
_cell.length_b   1.000
_cell.length_c   1.000
_cell.angle_alpha   90.00
_cell.angle_beta   90.00
_cell.angle_gamma   90.00
#
_symmetry.space_group_name_H-M   'P 1'
#
loop_
_entity.id
_entity.type
_entity.pdbx_description
1 polymer ?
#
loop_
_entity_poly.entity_id
_entity_poly.type
_entity_poly.pdbx_seq_one_letter_code
_entity_poly.pdbx_strand_id
1 'polypeptide(L)'
;MDDNSNNNNNNIINKSKDVIRLERESVIPILKPRLIMSLANLIEHVADRVEFLKLCKRVEYTIRAWYHLQFEDLMQLYALFDPIHGTQKLAQQSLSEEEIDVLEQNFLTYLFEVMNKSNFKLATDEEIDVALSGQYLLNLPISIDESKLDKKLLKRYFERHHHENLPDFSDKYVIFRRGIGIDRTTDYFFMEKVNMIIERFWGWLLRITRLQLIFSRKMSARHQKDPKKTDENIEAEQDELQRIRIENMQLSMNNLMNKITIQEPTFDRIIVVYRRASNTDKNEHGIYVKHFRNIPMADMEIVLPEKKNPSLTPMDWVQFLVSAVIGLYTLVSSLESPKADVWVIIAILSGLIGYCARIYFT
;
A
#
# COMPACT_ATOMS: atom_id res chain seq x y z
N MET A 1 -1.34 58.37 -12.53
CA MET A 1 -1.80 57.96 -13.87
C MET A 1 -0.79 56.94 -14.38
N ASP A 2 -0.48 55.92 -13.59
CA ASP A 2 -1.31 54.75 -13.24
C ASP A 2 -1.18 53.71 -14.34
N ASP A 3 -0.22 52.80 -14.16
CA ASP A 3 -0.33 51.38 -14.52
C ASP A 3 1.03 50.71 -14.33
N ASN A 4 1.36 50.34 -13.09
CA ASN A 4 2.53 49.47 -12.85
C ASN A 4 2.38 48.59 -11.60
N SER A 5 1.17 48.10 -11.30
CA SER A 5 0.93 47.24 -10.12
C SER A 5 0.32 45.86 -10.39
N ASN A 6 0.16 45.43 -11.65
CA ASN A 6 -0.59 44.19 -11.95
C ASN A 6 0.22 42.99 -12.46
N ASN A 7 1.56 43.06 -12.53
CA ASN A 7 2.36 41.95 -13.09
C ASN A 7 3.06 41.05 -12.07
N ASN A 8 2.92 41.29 -10.76
CA ASN A 8 3.58 40.48 -9.73
C ASN A 8 2.71 39.37 -9.11
N ASN A 9 1.41 39.30 -9.43
CA ASN A 9 0.52 38.29 -8.82
C ASN A 9 0.35 37.00 -9.65
N ASN A 10 0.82 36.97 -10.90
CA ASN A 10 0.65 35.80 -11.78
C ASN A 10 1.86 34.84 -11.79
N ASN A 11 2.96 35.17 -11.10
CA ASN A 11 4.18 34.35 -11.07
C ASN A 11 4.33 33.43 -9.84
N ILE A 12 3.31 33.30 -8.99
CA ILE A 12 3.37 32.46 -7.77
C ILE A 12 2.69 31.09 -7.95
N ILE A 13 1.99 30.84 -9.08
CA ILE A 13 1.17 29.62 -9.26
C ILE A 13 1.86 28.52 -10.09
N ASN A 14 3.07 28.72 -10.61
CA ASN A 14 3.84 27.64 -11.25
C ASN A 14 4.80 26.94 -10.27
N LYS A 15 4.28 26.48 -9.14
CA LYS A 15 4.93 25.38 -8.41
C LYS A 15 4.67 24.12 -9.22
N SER A 16 5.73 23.46 -9.70
CA SER A 16 5.69 22.20 -10.47
C SER A 16 4.62 21.26 -9.89
N LYS A 17 3.55 21.02 -10.64
CA LYS A 17 2.51 20.06 -10.22
C LYS A 17 3.18 18.71 -10.01
N ASP A 18 2.95 18.11 -8.85
CA ASP A 18 3.41 16.75 -8.57
C ASP A 18 2.53 15.78 -9.37
N VAL A 19 3.12 15.11 -10.35
CA VAL A 19 2.42 14.28 -11.33
C VAL A 19 3.11 12.93 -11.39
N ILE A 20 2.35 11.84 -11.26
CA ILE A 20 2.84 10.49 -11.57
C ILE A 20 2.42 10.16 -12.98
N ARG A 21 3.34 9.53 -13.69
CA ARG A 21 3.06 8.84 -14.94
C ARG A 21 2.84 7.38 -14.63
N LEU A 22 1.64 6.90 -14.90
CA LEU A 22 1.32 5.48 -14.77
C LEU A 22 1.08 4.89 -16.15
N GLU A 23 1.44 3.62 -16.29
CA GLU A 23 1.08 2.87 -17.48
C GLU A 23 -0.43 2.79 -17.62
N ARG A 24 -0.94 3.18 -18.80
CA ARG A 24 -2.36 3.05 -19.12
C ARG A 24 -2.79 1.58 -19.05
N GLU A 25 -3.92 1.35 -18.41
CA GLU A 25 -4.48 0.01 -18.30
C GLU A 25 -5.18 -0.43 -19.59
N SER A 26 -5.09 -1.72 -19.88
CA SER A 26 -5.82 -2.37 -20.98
C SER A 26 -7.30 -2.52 -20.64
N VAL A 27 -8.03 -1.40 -20.73
CA VAL A 27 -9.47 -1.35 -20.49
C VAL A 27 -10.22 -1.18 -21.80
N ILE A 28 -11.30 -1.95 -21.99
CA ILE A 28 -12.28 -1.70 -23.05
C ILE A 28 -13.33 -0.75 -22.47
N PRO A 29 -13.33 0.56 -22.79
CA PRO A 29 -14.23 1.55 -22.17
C PRO A 29 -15.67 1.45 -22.70
N ILE A 30 -15.95 0.45 -23.54
CA ILE A 30 -17.24 0.27 -24.22
C ILE A 30 -18.05 -0.78 -23.48
N LEU A 31 -19.26 -0.40 -23.06
CA LEU A 31 -20.21 -1.34 -22.48
C LEU A 31 -20.56 -2.45 -23.48
N LYS A 32 -20.41 -3.71 -23.05
CA LYS A 32 -20.73 -4.89 -23.87
C LYS A 32 -22.11 -4.80 -24.57
N PRO A 33 -23.22 -4.41 -23.91
CA PRO A 33 -24.52 -4.28 -24.59
C PRO A 33 -24.50 -3.23 -25.72
N ARG A 34 -23.78 -2.13 -25.53
CA ARG A 34 -23.64 -1.07 -26.54
C ARG A 34 -22.86 -1.59 -27.75
N LEU A 35 -21.78 -2.33 -27.53
CA LEU A 35 -21.00 -2.95 -28.60
C LEU A 35 -21.87 -3.93 -29.40
N ILE A 36 -22.55 -4.85 -28.71
CA ILE A 36 -23.43 -5.85 -29.35
C ILE A 36 -24.53 -5.17 -30.17
N MET A 37 -25.22 -4.19 -29.59
CA MET A 37 -26.31 -3.49 -30.27
C MET A 37 -25.80 -2.69 -31.48
N SER A 38 -24.64 -2.03 -31.37
CA SER A 38 -24.05 -1.28 -32.47
C SER A 38 -23.69 -2.20 -33.63
N LEU A 39 -23.08 -3.36 -33.36
CA LEU A 39 -22.76 -4.36 -34.38
C LEU A 39 -24.03 -4.97 -35.01
N ALA A 40 -25.03 -5.29 -34.19
CA ALA A 40 -26.30 -5.83 -34.67
C ALA A 40 -27.03 -4.85 -35.60
N ASN A 41 -26.94 -3.54 -35.34
CA ASN A 41 -27.59 -2.52 -36.16
C ASN A 41 -26.94 -2.33 -37.54
N LEU A 42 -25.68 -2.75 -37.73
CA LEU A 42 -24.97 -2.72 -39.02
C LEU A 42 -25.40 -3.85 -39.97
N ILE A 43 -26.08 -4.89 -39.46
CA ILE A 43 -26.52 -6.03 -40.26
C ILE A 43 -27.82 -5.66 -40.97
N GLU A 44 -27.92 -5.75 -42.30
CA GLU A 44 -29.12 -5.31 -43.02
C GLU A 44 -30.33 -6.24 -42.81
N HIS A 45 -30.12 -7.56 -42.89
CA HIS A 45 -31.21 -8.54 -42.80
C HIS A 45 -31.61 -8.85 -41.35
N VAL A 46 -32.91 -8.78 -41.06
CA VAL A 46 -33.48 -9.02 -39.71
C VAL A 46 -33.21 -10.45 -39.23
N ALA A 47 -33.22 -11.45 -40.13
CA ALA A 47 -32.91 -12.84 -39.78
C ALA A 47 -31.47 -12.98 -39.25
N ASP A 48 -30.51 -12.37 -39.94
CA ASP A 48 -29.09 -12.40 -39.57
C ASP A 48 -28.82 -11.64 -38.27
N ARG A 49 -29.56 -10.55 -37.99
CA ARG A 49 -29.51 -9.85 -36.69
C ARG A 49 -29.86 -10.78 -35.54
N VAL A 50 -30.92 -11.57 -35.68
CA VAL A 50 -31.37 -12.50 -34.63
C VAL A 50 -30.33 -13.61 -34.41
N GLU A 51 -29.78 -14.17 -35.49
CA GLU A 51 -28.73 -15.19 -35.39
C GLU A 51 -27.43 -14.63 -34.78
N PHE A 52 -27.03 -13.41 -35.13
CA PHE A 52 -25.89 -12.72 -34.51
C PHE A 52 -26.09 -12.55 -33.00
N LEU A 53 -27.27 -12.11 -32.55
CA LEU A 53 -27.56 -11.98 -31.12
C LEU A 53 -27.53 -13.34 -30.40
N LYS A 54 -28.00 -14.42 -31.04
CA LYS A 54 -27.88 -15.78 -30.51
C LYS A 54 -26.40 -16.19 -30.40
N LEU A 55 -25.59 -15.90 -31.42
CA LEU A 55 -24.15 -16.16 -31.41
C LEU A 55 -23.48 -15.45 -30.25
N CYS A 56 -23.72 -14.14 -30.06
CA CYS A 56 -23.15 -13.38 -28.94
C CYS A 56 -23.48 -14.01 -27.58
N LYS A 57 -24.74 -14.44 -27.38
CA LYS A 57 -25.16 -15.13 -26.15
C LYS A 57 -24.45 -16.47 -25.98
N ARG A 58 -24.34 -17.27 -27.05
CA ARG A 58 -23.64 -18.56 -27.01
C ARG A 58 -22.17 -18.39 -26.64
N VAL A 59 -21.47 -17.44 -27.28
CA VAL A 59 -20.07 -17.10 -26.97
C VAL A 59 -19.94 -16.69 -25.50
N GLU A 60 -20.83 -15.83 -24.99
CA GLU A 60 -20.82 -15.44 -23.57
C GLU A 60 -20.97 -16.65 -22.64
N TYR A 61 -21.93 -17.54 -22.90
CA TYR A 61 -22.14 -18.72 -22.06
C TYR A 61 -20.96 -19.68 -22.09
N THR A 62 -20.38 -19.93 -23.27
CA THR A 62 -19.19 -20.77 -23.42
C THR A 62 -18.01 -20.21 -22.63
N ILE A 63 -17.72 -18.91 -22.77
CA ILE A 63 -16.63 -18.25 -22.05
C ILE A 63 -16.89 -18.29 -20.53
N ARG A 64 -18.12 -17.99 -20.08
CA ARG A 64 -18.48 -18.04 -18.66
C ARG A 64 -18.32 -19.45 -18.09
N ALA A 65 -18.73 -20.49 -18.82
CA ALA A 65 -18.59 -21.87 -18.40
C ALA A 65 -17.12 -22.28 -18.29
N TRP A 66 -16.27 -21.93 -19.26
CA TRP A 66 -14.84 -22.20 -19.22
C TRP A 66 -14.16 -21.60 -17.99
N TYR A 67 -14.41 -20.31 -17.69
CA TYR A 67 -13.83 -19.67 -16.52
C TYR A 67 -14.42 -20.19 -15.20
N HIS A 68 -15.67 -20.67 -15.21
CA HIS A 68 -16.25 -21.28 -14.03
C HIS A 68 -15.55 -22.59 -13.65
N LEU A 69 -15.28 -23.46 -14.63
CA LEU A 69 -14.53 -24.69 -14.43
C LEU A 69 -13.11 -24.40 -13.92
N GLN A 70 -12.41 -23.43 -14.53
CA GLN A 70 -11.08 -23.01 -14.07
C GLN A 70 -11.09 -22.50 -12.62
N PHE A 71 -12.15 -21.77 -12.23
CA PHE A 71 -12.31 -21.30 -10.86
C PHE A 71 -12.56 -22.46 -9.89
N GLU A 72 -13.37 -23.45 -10.26
CA GLU A 72 -13.59 -24.64 -9.45
C GLU A 72 -12.29 -25.42 -9.22
N ASP A 73 -11.51 -25.66 -10.28
CA ASP A 73 -10.21 -26.35 -10.19
C ASP A 73 -9.24 -25.59 -9.25
N LEU A 74 -9.15 -24.27 -9.41
CA LEU A 74 -8.32 -23.42 -8.54
C LEU A 74 -8.79 -23.48 -7.07
N MET A 75 -10.09 -23.48 -6.83
CA MET A 75 -10.66 -23.54 -5.48
C MET A 75 -10.44 -24.91 -4.83
N GLN A 76 -10.49 -26.00 -5.59
CA GLN A 76 -10.16 -27.34 -5.09
C GLN A 76 -8.71 -27.42 -4.63
N LEU A 77 -7.78 -26.86 -5.40
CA LEU A 77 -6.37 -26.77 -5.01
C LEU A 77 -6.17 -25.87 -3.80
N TYR A 78 -6.75 -24.67 -3.81
CA TYR A 78 -6.65 -23.73 -2.70
C TYR A 78 -7.21 -24.33 -1.40
N ALA A 79 -8.23 -25.17 -1.48
CA ALA A 79 -8.82 -25.80 -0.30
C ALA A 79 -7.82 -26.62 0.52
N LEU A 80 -6.75 -27.14 -0.09
CA LEU A 80 -5.65 -27.87 0.58
C LEU A 80 -4.67 -26.92 1.28
N PHE A 81 -4.55 -25.69 0.79
CA PHE A 81 -3.61 -24.67 1.26
C PHE A 81 -4.30 -23.53 2.00
N ASP A 82 -5.59 -23.68 2.35
CA ASP A 82 -6.32 -22.74 3.19
C ASP A 82 -5.59 -22.59 4.54
N PRO A 83 -5.21 -21.37 4.95
CA PRO A 83 -4.48 -21.16 6.20
C PRO A 83 -5.19 -21.68 7.45
N ILE A 84 -6.50 -21.87 7.42
CA ILE A 84 -7.29 -22.31 8.58
C ILE A 84 -7.45 -23.83 8.60
N HIS A 85 -7.90 -24.43 7.50
CA HIS A 85 -8.26 -25.86 7.47
C HIS A 85 -7.35 -26.74 6.58
N GLY A 86 -6.41 -26.13 5.85
CA GLY A 86 -5.57 -26.82 4.86
C GLY A 86 -4.75 -27.95 5.47
N THR A 87 -4.09 -27.71 6.60
CA THR A 87 -3.27 -28.71 7.30
C THR A 87 -4.07 -29.96 7.67
N GLN A 88 -5.33 -29.82 8.05
CA GLN A 88 -6.20 -30.96 8.38
C GLN A 88 -6.56 -31.77 7.14
N LYS A 89 -6.85 -31.10 6.02
CA LYS A 89 -7.18 -31.76 4.74
C LYS A 89 -5.96 -32.47 4.14
N LEU A 90 -4.78 -31.86 4.22
CA LEU A 90 -3.53 -32.50 3.81
C LEU A 90 -3.25 -33.75 4.64
N ALA A 91 -3.45 -33.68 5.96
CA ALA A 91 -3.30 -34.84 6.85
C ALA A 91 -4.29 -35.97 6.53
N GLN A 92 -5.52 -35.65 6.10
CA GLN A 92 -6.51 -36.66 5.69
C GLN A 92 -6.10 -37.39 4.41
N GLN A 93 -5.41 -36.69 3.50
CA GLN A 93 -5.02 -37.25 2.20
C GLN A 93 -3.72 -38.06 2.27
N SER A 94 -2.98 -38.01 3.38
CA SER A 94 -1.72 -38.76 3.58
C SER A 94 -0.72 -38.60 2.43
N LEU A 95 -0.62 -37.39 1.88
CA LEU A 95 0.30 -37.06 0.79
C LEU A 95 1.75 -36.96 1.30
N SER A 96 2.69 -37.29 0.43
CA SER A 96 4.12 -37.04 0.66
C SER A 96 4.46 -35.54 0.55
N GLU A 97 5.57 -35.11 1.16
CA GLU A 97 6.00 -33.70 1.07
C GLU A 97 6.29 -33.27 -0.38
N GLU A 98 6.79 -34.18 -1.22
CA GLU A 98 7.05 -33.91 -2.64
C GLU A 98 5.76 -33.68 -3.44
N GLU A 99 4.71 -34.46 -3.16
CA GLU A 99 3.40 -34.28 -3.80
C GLU A 99 2.74 -32.97 -3.37
N ILE A 100 2.84 -32.62 -2.08
CA ILE A 100 2.36 -31.33 -1.55
C ILE A 100 3.07 -30.19 -2.26
N ASP A 101 4.39 -30.27 -2.39
CA ASP A 101 5.19 -29.28 -3.10
C ASP A 101 4.77 -29.11 -4.57
N VAL A 102 4.44 -30.21 -5.27
CA VAL A 102 3.91 -30.14 -6.65
C VAL A 102 2.56 -29.45 -6.69
N LEU A 103 1.65 -29.78 -5.76
CA LEU A 103 0.33 -29.16 -5.68
C LEU A 103 0.42 -27.66 -5.35
N GLU A 104 1.37 -27.24 -4.50
CA GLU A 104 1.63 -25.83 -4.20
C GLU A 104 2.02 -25.06 -5.47
N GLN A 105 2.94 -25.62 -6.26
CA GLN A 105 3.40 -24.99 -7.50
C GLN A 105 2.31 -24.96 -8.58
N ASN A 106 1.47 -26.01 -8.64
CA ASN A 106 0.30 -26.03 -9.53
C ASN A 106 -0.72 -24.95 -9.14
N PHE A 107 -1.00 -24.80 -7.84
CA PHE A 107 -1.86 -23.73 -7.35
C PHE A 107 -1.34 -22.35 -7.75
N LEU A 108 -0.05 -22.07 -7.53
CA LEU A 108 0.55 -20.79 -7.94
C LEU A 108 0.49 -20.59 -9.45
N THR A 109 0.75 -21.63 -10.24
CA THR A 109 0.68 -21.56 -11.71
C THR A 109 -0.70 -21.12 -12.17
N TYR A 110 -1.76 -21.78 -11.69
CA TYR A 110 -3.12 -21.40 -12.03
C TYR A 110 -3.52 -20.03 -11.49
N LEU A 111 -3.08 -19.68 -10.28
CA LEU A 111 -3.33 -18.36 -9.70
C LEU A 111 -2.75 -17.24 -10.58
N PHE A 112 -1.46 -17.35 -10.95
CA PHE A 112 -0.79 -16.36 -11.79
C PHE A 112 -1.41 -16.29 -13.19
N GLU A 113 -1.79 -17.42 -13.77
CA GLU A 113 -2.49 -17.44 -15.06
C GLU A 113 -3.84 -16.69 -14.99
N VAL A 114 -4.63 -16.93 -13.92
CA VAL A 114 -5.89 -16.22 -13.69
C VAL A 114 -5.66 -14.73 -13.47
N MET A 115 -4.63 -14.34 -12.71
CA MET A 115 -4.28 -12.94 -12.51
C MET A 115 -3.92 -12.26 -13.83
N ASN A 116 -3.06 -12.89 -14.65
CA ASN A 116 -2.65 -12.36 -15.94
C ASN A 116 -3.85 -12.20 -16.90
N LYS A 117 -4.69 -13.24 -17.04
CA LYS A 117 -5.93 -13.19 -17.86
C LYS A 117 -6.93 -12.14 -17.36
N SER A 118 -6.85 -11.77 -16.09
CA SER A 118 -7.71 -10.77 -15.46
C SER A 118 -7.11 -9.35 -15.50
N ASN A 119 -6.05 -9.14 -16.27
CA ASN A 119 -5.30 -7.88 -16.41
C ASN A 119 -4.71 -7.37 -15.09
N PHE A 120 -4.41 -8.25 -14.13
CA PHE A 120 -3.59 -7.86 -12.99
C PHE A 120 -2.13 -7.80 -13.41
N LYS A 121 -1.42 -6.78 -12.92
CA LYS A 121 0.04 -6.68 -13.06
C LYS A 121 0.69 -6.88 -11.70
N LEU A 122 1.92 -7.41 -11.72
CA LEU A 122 2.76 -7.45 -10.53
C LEU A 122 3.19 -6.03 -10.16
N ALA A 123 3.15 -5.69 -8.88
CA ALA A 123 3.65 -4.41 -8.40
C ALA A 123 5.17 -4.33 -8.58
N THR A 124 5.64 -3.21 -9.11
CA THR A 124 7.07 -2.97 -9.31
C THR A 124 7.72 -2.35 -8.08
N ASP A 125 9.06 -2.40 -8.01
CA ASP A 125 9.79 -1.70 -6.95
C ASP A 125 9.54 -0.19 -6.98
N GLU A 126 9.39 0.40 -8.17
CA GLU A 126 9.10 1.83 -8.32
C GLU A 126 7.71 2.20 -7.78
N GLU A 127 6.67 1.40 -8.07
CA GLU A 127 5.32 1.62 -7.53
C GLU A 127 5.29 1.52 -5.99
N ILE A 128 6.14 0.67 -5.41
CA ILE A 128 6.25 0.48 -3.97
C ILE A 128 7.10 1.57 -3.32
N ASP A 129 8.20 1.97 -3.93
CA ASP A 129 9.01 3.09 -3.45
C ASP A 129 8.18 4.39 -3.48
N VAL A 130 7.32 4.54 -4.49
CA VAL A 130 6.33 5.63 -4.56
C VAL A 130 5.31 5.56 -3.42
N ALA A 131 4.93 4.37 -2.97
CA ALA A 131 4.07 4.20 -1.80
C ALA A 131 4.79 4.57 -0.50
N LEU A 132 6.02 4.07 -0.32
CA LEU A 132 6.82 4.30 0.89
C LEU A 132 7.33 5.74 1.03
N SER A 133 7.35 6.51 -0.06
CA SER A 133 7.90 7.87 -0.09
C SER A 133 6.88 8.98 0.22
N GLY A 134 5.59 8.67 0.36
CA GLY A 134 4.54 9.69 0.51
C GLY A 134 3.61 9.48 1.70
N GLN A 135 3.36 10.53 2.47
CA GLN A 135 2.27 10.54 3.45
C GLN A 135 0.97 11.02 2.78
N TYR A 136 -0.07 10.17 2.75
CA TYR A 136 -1.41 10.57 2.29
C TYR A 136 -2.38 10.75 3.46
N LEU A 137 -2.82 9.66 4.09
CA LEU A 137 -3.74 9.70 5.24
C LEU A 137 -3.17 8.99 6.47
N LEU A 138 -2.38 7.93 6.27
CA LEU A 138 -1.89 7.09 7.34
C LEU A 138 -0.38 7.23 7.46
N ASN A 139 0.08 7.87 8.54
CA ASN A 139 1.50 7.94 8.90
C ASN A 139 1.83 6.81 9.88
N LEU A 140 1.79 5.58 9.39
CA LEU A 140 2.19 4.41 10.17
C LEU A 140 3.54 3.97 9.61
N PRO A 141 4.67 4.10 10.32
CA PRO A 141 5.94 3.55 9.87
C PRO A 141 5.90 2.02 9.95
N ILE A 142 5.31 1.37 8.94
CA ILE A 142 5.08 -0.07 8.93
C ILE A 142 6.28 -0.73 8.27
N SER A 143 7.13 -1.36 9.08
CA SER A 143 8.14 -2.28 8.56
C SER A 143 7.58 -3.71 8.57
N ILE A 144 7.88 -4.49 7.54
CA ILE A 144 7.48 -5.90 7.48
C ILE A 144 8.38 -6.73 8.39
N ASP A 145 7.79 -7.65 9.14
CA ASP A 145 8.51 -8.68 9.88
C ASP A 145 8.86 -9.86 8.97
N GLU A 146 9.99 -9.74 8.27
CA GLU A 146 10.47 -10.79 7.36
C GLU A 146 10.67 -12.15 8.03
N SER A 147 10.88 -12.19 9.35
CA SER A 147 11.08 -13.44 10.08
C SER A 147 9.82 -14.33 10.08
N LYS A 148 8.64 -13.71 9.91
CA LYS A 148 7.34 -14.39 9.89
C LYS A 148 6.90 -14.84 8.51
N LEU A 149 7.69 -14.58 7.47
CA LEU A 149 7.36 -14.90 6.08
C LEU A 149 8.23 -16.04 5.58
N ASP A 150 7.59 -16.99 4.89
CA ASP A 150 8.32 -18.03 4.18
C ASP A 150 8.97 -17.47 2.91
N LYS A 151 10.20 -17.90 2.64
CA LYS A 151 10.99 -17.50 1.47
C LYS A 151 11.14 -18.63 0.44
N LYS A 152 10.61 -19.82 0.72
CA LYS A 152 10.81 -21.01 -0.14
C LYS A 152 9.78 -21.10 -1.26
N LEU A 153 8.51 -20.82 -0.94
CA LEU A 153 7.37 -21.03 -1.85
C LEU A 153 7.51 -20.28 -3.18
N LEU A 154 7.60 -18.96 -3.08
CA LEU A 154 7.61 -18.05 -4.22
C LEU A 154 8.96 -18.04 -4.93
N LYS A 155 10.06 -18.17 -4.18
CA LYS A 155 11.39 -18.35 -4.75
C LYS A 155 11.44 -19.55 -5.71
N ARG A 156 10.94 -20.71 -5.28
CA ARG A 156 10.89 -21.91 -6.11
C ARG A 156 10.02 -21.72 -7.36
N TYR A 157 8.91 -20.98 -7.23
CA TYR A 157 8.04 -20.65 -8.35
C TYR A 157 8.77 -19.79 -9.40
N PHE A 158 9.40 -18.69 -8.98
CA PHE A 158 10.09 -17.78 -9.91
C PHE A 158 11.39 -18.37 -10.49
N GLU A 159 12.04 -19.30 -9.80
CA GLU A 159 13.16 -20.06 -10.39
C GLU A 159 12.72 -20.92 -11.58
N ARG A 160 11.48 -21.44 -11.55
CA ARG A 160 10.90 -22.25 -12.63
C ARG A 160 10.22 -21.41 -13.71
N HIS A 161 9.63 -20.27 -13.31
CA HIS A 161 8.91 -19.35 -14.19
C HIS A 161 9.64 -18.02 -14.24
N HIS A 162 10.48 -17.86 -15.27
CA HIS A 162 11.23 -16.63 -15.46
C HIS A 162 10.25 -15.47 -15.71
N HIS A 163 10.38 -14.40 -14.93
CA HIS A 163 9.62 -13.17 -15.10
C HIS A 163 10.58 -12.00 -15.16
N GLU A 164 10.34 -11.09 -16.10
CA GLU A 164 11.08 -9.84 -16.20
C GLU A 164 10.58 -8.87 -15.12
N ASN A 165 11.49 -8.06 -14.56
CA ASN A 165 11.18 -7.01 -13.58
C ASN A 165 10.48 -7.49 -12.30
N LEU A 166 10.95 -8.60 -11.71
CA LEU A 166 10.52 -9.01 -10.38
C LEU A 166 11.06 -8.06 -9.31
N PRO A 167 10.22 -7.64 -8.33
CA PRO A 167 10.70 -6.83 -7.23
C PRO A 167 11.58 -7.63 -6.26
N ASP A 168 12.46 -6.94 -5.52
CA ASP A 168 13.45 -7.61 -4.64
C ASP A 168 12.83 -8.44 -3.50
N PHE A 169 11.56 -8.19 -3.15
CA PHE A 169 10.83 -8.92 -2.09
C PHE A 169 9.97 -10.08 -2.63
N SER A 170 10.04 -10.37 -3.94
CA SER A 170 9.21 -11.37 -4.63
C SER A 170 9.38 -12.79 -4.08
N ASP A 171 10.47 -13.06 -3.37
CA ASP A 171 10.71 -14.31 -2.65
C ASP A 171 9.80 -14.50 -1.42
N LYS A 172 9.31 -13.41 -0.82
CA LYS A 172 8.54 -13.40 0.44
C LYS A 172 7.03 -13.27 0.20
N TYR A 173 6.63 -12.34 -0.65
CA TYR A 173 5.24 -12.08 -0.97
C TYR A 173 5.13 -11.43 -2.35
N VAL A 174 3.95 -11.54 -2.94
CA VAL A 174 3.65 -10.97 -4.25
C VAL A 174 2.42 -10.07 -4.13
N ILE A 175 2.50 -8.90 -4.74
CA ILE A 175 1.39 -7.95 -4.83
C ILE A 175 0.96 -7.86 -6.29
N PHE A 176 -0.29 -8.20 -6.56
CA PHE A 176 -0.97 -7.94 -7.82
C PHE A 176 -1.80 -6.67 -7.69
N ARG A 177 -1.75 -5.79 -8.68
CA ARG A 177 -2.55 -4.57 -8.75
C ARG A 177 -3.34 -4.49 -10.05
N ARG A 178 -4.50 -3.83 -9.99
CA ARG A 178 -5.37 -3.56 -11.15
C ARG A 178 -6.32 -2.40 -10.84
N GLY A 179 -6.65 -1.62 -11.85
CA GLY A 179 -7.46 -0.42 -11.77
C GLY A 179 -6.62 0.74 -11.27
N ILE A 180 -6.65 1.86 -11.99
CA ILE A 180 -6.14 3.15 -11.51
C ILE A 180 -7.32 4.09 -11.34
N GLY A 181 -7.62 4.42 -10.09
CA GLY A 181 -8.62 5.38 -9.69
C GLY A 181 -8.00 6.66 -9.15
N ILE A 182 -8.85 7.60 -8.73
CA ILE A 182 -8.44 8.83 -8.06
C ILE A 182 -9.27 8.93 -6.78
N ASP A 183 -8.60 8.92 -5.63
CA ASP A 183 -9.24 9.29 -4.37
C ASP A 183 -9.12 10.79 -4.15
N ARG A 184 -10.22 11.38 -3.67
CA ARG A 184 -10.32 12.82 -3.37
C ARG A 184 -11.05 12.97 -2.05
N THR A 185 -10.31 13.43 -1.04
CA THR A 185 -10.88 13.69 0.28
C THR A 185 -10.76 15.17 0.60
N THR A 186 -11.86 15.79 1.02
CA THR A 186 -11.90 17.20 1.44
C THR A 186 -12.35 17.29 2.89
N ASP A 187 -11.42 17.64 3.77
CA ASP A 187 -11.68 17.77 5.20
C ASP A 187 -10.77 18.83 5.84
N TYR A 188 -10.93 19.08 7.12
CA TYR A 188 -10.12 20.01 7.90
C TYR A 188 -8.71 19.48 8.15
N PHE A 189 -8.52 18.16 8.25
CA PHE A 189 -7.22 17.49 8.47
C PHE A 189 -6.36 18.17 9.55
N PHE A 190 -6.98 18.56 10.67
CA PHE A 190 -6.35 19.42 11.66
C PHE A 190 -5.13 18.75 12.30
N MET A 191 -5.25 17.48 12.71
CA MET A 191 -4.17 16.74 13.37
C MET A 191 -3.01 16.48 12.40
N GLU A 192 -3.30 16.15 11.15
CA GLU A 192 -2.32 15.90 10.10
C GLU A 192 -1.54 17.18 9.77
N LYS A 193 -2.22 18.33 9.69
CA LYS A 193 -1.57 19.63 9.51
C LYS A 193 -0.68 20.00 10.70
N VAL A 194 -1.13 19.76 11.93
CA VAL A 194 -0.33 20.00 13.15
C VAL A 194 0.91 19.10 13.16
N ASN A 195 0.75 17.81 12.87
CA ASN A 195 1.86 16.86 12.75
C ASN A 195 2.88 17.32 11.71
N MET A 196 2.42 17.78 10.55
CA MET A 196 3.29 18.30 9.48
C MET A 196 4.10 19.52 9.93
N ILE A 197 3.52 20.43 10.72
CA ILE A 197 4.23 21.58 11.27
C ILE A 197 5.28 21.12 12.30
N ILE A 198 4.91 20.18 13.16
CA ILE A 198 5.81 19.57 14.15
C ILE A 198 6.99 18.90 13.43
N GLU A 199 6.76 18.10 12.40
CA GLU A 199 7.81 17.45 11.60
C GLU A 199 8.75 18.47 10.93
N ARG A 200 8.21 19.52 10.31
CA ARG A 200 9.01 20.60 9.72
C ARG A 200 9.85 21.32 10.78
N PHE A 201 9.29 21.56 11.96
CA PHE A 201 10.00 22.18 13.08
C PHE A 201 11.10 21.28 13.63
N TRP A 202 10.84 19.98 13.82
CA TRP A 202 11.86 19.01 14.23
C TRP A 202 12.99 18.89 13.21
N GLY A 203 12.66 18.82 11.92
CA GLY A 203 13.66 18.81 10.85
C GLY A 203 14.54 20.06 10.86
N TRP A 204 13.96 21.23 11.13
CA TRP A 204 14.69 22.49 11.30
C TRP A 204 15.57 22.48 12.55
N LEU A 205 15.04 22.06 13.71
CA LEU A 205 15.77 21.97 14.97
C LEU A 205 16.95 20.99 14.89
N LEU A 206 16.76 19.83 14.27
CA LEU A 206 17.81 18.83 14.05
C LEU A 206 18.89 19.31 13.06
N ARG A 207 18.52 20.11 12.05
CA ARG A 207 19.47 20.75 11.13
C ARG A 207 20.34 21.78 11.84
N ILE A 208 19.75 22.60 12.72
CA ILE A 208 20.49 23.61 13.49
C ILE A 208 21.46 22.97 14.47
N THR A 209 21.02 21.92 15.16
CA THR A 209 21.82 21.22 16.17
C THR A 209 22.86 20.26 15.57
N ARG A 210 22.93 20.12 14.24
CA ARG A 210 23.82 19.17 13.49
C ARG A 210 23.70 17.70 13.93
N LEU A 211 22.68 17.35 14.71
CA LEU A 211 22.40 15.99 15.21
C LEU A 211 21.86 15.05 14.12
N GLN A 212 21.57 15.56 12.92
CA GLN A 212 21.15 14.74 11.77
C GLN A 212 22.09 13.56 11.52
N LEU A 213 23.41 13.73 11.72
CA LEU A 213 24.43 12.68 11.52
C LEU A 213 24.28 11.47 12.45
N ILE A 214 23.63 11.63 13.61
CA ILE A 214 23.45 10.55 14.61
C ILE A 214 22.11 9.82 14.41
N PHE A 215 21.09 10.51 13.92
CA PHE A 215 19.77 9.92 13.63
C PHE A 215 19.61 9.41 12.19
N SER A 216 20.50 9.77 11.26
CA SER A 216 20.54 9.17 9.93
C SER A 216 21.15 7.77 9.97
N ARG A 217 20.44 6.82 10.60
CA ARG A 217 20.73 5.40 10.49
C ARG A 217 20.28 4.94 9.10
N LYS A 218 21.22 5.00 8.15
CA LYS A 218 21.35 4.17 6.95
C LYS A 218 20.02 3.63 6.40
N MET A 219 19.24 4.49 5.73
CA MET A 219 18.39 3.97 4.65
C MET A 219 19.37 3.37 3.65
N SER A 220 19.22 2.08 3.40
CA SER A 220 19.92 1.37 2.33
C SER A 220 19.95 2.29 1.10
N ALA A 221 21.15 2.57 0.59
CA ALA A 221 21.31 3.17 -0.70
C ALA A 221 20.82 2.16 -1.74
N ARG A 222 19.51 2.01 -1.86
CA ARG A 222 18.92 1.42 -3.05
C ARG A 222 19.22 2.45 -4.13
N HIS A 223 20.13 2.06 -5.00
CA HIS A 223 20.54 2.86 -6.14
C HIS A 223 19.24 3.27 -6.84
N GLN A 224 18.90 4.56 -6.81
CA GLN A 224 18.01 5.11 -7.82
C GLN A 224 18.70 4.74 -9.14
N LYS A 225 18.22 3.69 -9.79
CA LYS A 225 18.41 3.60 -11.23
C LYS A 225 17.68 4.83 -11.72
N ASP A 226 18.45 5.84 -12.13
CA ASP A 226 17.95 6.79 -13.11
C ASP A 226 17.19 5.95 -14.16
N PRO A 227 15.93 6.29 -14.47
CA PRO A 227 15.22 5.59 -15.52
C PRO A 227 16.13 5.67 -16.74
N LYS A 228 16.69 4.52 -17.14
CA LYS A 228 17.48 4.45 -18.37
C LYS A 228 16.56 5.03 -19.43
N LYS A 229 16.98 6.14 -20.02
CA LYS A 229 16.49 6.58 -21.31
C LYS A 229 16.84 5.47 -22.29
N THR A 230 15.99 4.46 -22.36
CA THR A 230 15.95 3.56 -23.49
C THR A 230 15.30 4.39 -24.57
N ASP A 231 16.13 4.95 -25.45
CA ASP A 231 15.73 5.53 -26.74
C ASP A 231 15.18 4.40 -27.63
N GLU A 232 14.05 3.82 -27.24
CA GLU A 232 13.20 3.03 -28.10
C GLU A 232 11.81 3.65 -28.05
N ASN A 233 11.43 4.24 -29.18
CA ASN A 233 10.11 4.82 -29.47
C ASN A 233 9.01 3.76 -29.32
N ILE A 234 8.62 3.46 -28.09
CA ILE A 234 7.29 2.94 -27.80
C ILE A 234 6.58 4.10 -27.13
N GLU A 235 5.73 4.79 -27.91
CA GLU A 235 4.73 5.72 -27.41
C GLU A 235 3.73 4.94 -26.53
N ALA A 236 4.17 4.48 -25.36
CA ALA A 236 3.26 4.07 -24.32
C ALA A 236 2.61 5.36 -23.83
N GLU A 237 1.37 5.62 -24.27
CA GLU A 237 0.53 6.67 -23.73
C GLU A 237 0.43 6.47 -22.21
N GLN A 238 1.24 7.22 -21.44
CA GLN A 238 1.22 7.22 -19.99
C GLN A 238 0.18 8.23 -19.52
N ASP A 239 -0.71 7.81 -18.62
CA ASP A 239 -1.67 8.72 -18.03
C ASP A 239 -0.97 9.54 -16.94
N GLU A 240 -1.01 10.86 -17.09
CA GLU A 240 -0.48 11.82 -16.11
C GLU A 240 -1.54 12.12 -15.04
N LEU A 241 -1.34 11.61 -13.83
CA LEU A 241 -2.23 11.84 -12.69
C LEU A 241 -1.62 12.78 -11.67
N GLN A 242 -2.39 13.79 -11.29
CA GLN A 242 -1.97 14.80 -10.33
C GLN A 242 -2.07 14.30 -8.89
N ARG A 243 -1.02 14.54 -8.11
CA ARG A 243 -0.99 14.41 -6.65
C ARG A 243 -1.18 15.75 -5.97
N ILE A 244 -2.00 15.75 -4.93
CA ILE A 244 -2.19 16.91 -4.06
C ILE A 244 -2.07 16.41 -2.62
N ARG A 245 -0.89 16.61 -2.00
CA ARG A 245 -0.56 16.15 -0.64
C ARG A 245 -0.39 17.32 0.33
N ILE A 246 -0.70 17.10 1.61
CA ILE A 246 -0.56 18.12 2.66
C ILE A 246 0.92 18.53 2.83
N GLU A 247 1.85 17.57 2.67
CA GLU A 247 3.30 17.76 2.75
C GLU A 247 3.81 18.92 1.89
N ASN A 248 3.28 19.05 0.68
CA ASN A 248 3.73 20.03 -0.30
C ASN A 248 2.95 21.36 -0.24
N MET A 249 1.90 21.42 0.59
CA MET A 249 1.08 22.62 0.78
C MET A 249 1.78 23.66 1.67
N GLN A 250 1.48 24.93 1.38
CA GLN A 250 1.83 26.04 2.27
C GLN A 250 0.82 26.07 3.43
N LEU A 251 1.24 25.52 4.56
CA LEU A 251 0.51 25.57 5.82
C LEU A 251 0.67 26.96 6.43
N SER A 252 -0.41 27.73 6.44
CA SER A 252 -0.55 29.02 7.14
C SER A 252 -1.61 28.86 8.22
N MET A 253 -1.59 29.69 9.28
CA MET A 253 -2.57 29.67 10.37
C MET A 253 -4.01 29.75 9.84
N ASN A 254 -4.25 30.48 8.74
CA ASN A 254 -5.57 30.56 8.10
C ASN A 254 -5.94 29.26 7.36
N ASN A 255 -4.97 28.59 6.71
CA ASN A 255 -5.18 27.31 6.03
C ASN A 255 -5.36 26.14 7.00
N LEU A 256 -4.96 26.30 8.27
CA LEU A 256 -5.09 25.28 9.29
C LEU A 256 -6.54 25.04 9.70
N MET A 257 -7.33 26.11 9.77
CA MET A 257 -8.76 26.09 10.11
C MET A 257 -9.68 25.90 8.89
N ASN A 258 -9.14 25.94 7.67
CA ASN A 258 -9.91 25.76 6.43
C ASN A 258 -9.88 24.31 5.94
N LYS A 259 -10.94 23.90 5.24
CA LYS A 259 -10.97 22.63 4.53
C LYS A 259 -9.94 22.63 3.41
N ILE A 260 -9.20 21.53 3.27
CA ILE A 260 -8.27 21.30 2.16
C ILE A 260 -8.70 20.05 1.41
N THR A 261 -8.48 20.02 0.09
CA THR A 261 -8.69 18.84 -0.74
C THR A 261 -7.35 18.16 -0.98
N ILE A 262 -7.28 16.89 -0.65
CA ILE A 262 -6.13 16.02 -0.89
C ILE A 262 -6.54 15.04 -2.00
N GLN A 263 -5.59 14.71 -2.86
CA GLN A 263 -5.82 13.82 -3.99
C GLN A 263 -4.62 12.88 -4.15
N GLU A 264 -4.90 11.59 -4.27
CA GLU A 264 -3.90 10.56 -4.54
C GLU A 264 -4.50 9.53 -5.52
N PRO A 265 -3.71 9.03 -6.49
CA PRO A 265 -4.14 7.90 -7.29
C PRO A 265 -4.36 6.66 -6.41
N THR A 266 -5.32 5.82 -6.78
CA THR A 266 -5.64 4.58 -6.07
C THR A 266 -5.47 3.37 -6.96
N PHE A 267 -5.12 2.24 -6.38
CA PHE A 267 -5.37 0.94 -6.99
C PHE A 267 -6.77 0.45 -6.65
N ASP A 268 -7.61 0.20 -7.66
CA ASP A 268 -8.99 -0.24 -7.43
C ASP A 268 -9.06 -1.63 -6.79
N ARG A 269 -8.09 -2.48 -7.13
CA ARG A 269 -7.98 -3.87 -6.72
C ARG A 269 -6.52 -4.21 -6.46
N ILE A 270 -6.21 -4.66 -5.26
CA ILE A 270 -4.91 -5.23 -4.89
C ILE A 270 -5.14 -6.65 -4.37
N ILE A 271 -4.32 -7.60 -4.81
CA ILE A 271 -4.29 -8.96 -4.27
C ILE A 271 -2.89 -9.25 -3.77
N VAL A 272 -2.78 -9.67 -2.51
CA VAL A 272 -1.50 -10.01 -1.87
C VAL A 272 -1.46 -11.49 -1.58
N VAL A 273 -0.39 -12.15 -2.05
CA VAL A 273 -0.16 -13.59 -1.91
C VAL A 273 1.11 -13.82 -1.11
N TYR A 274 1.03 -14.58 -0.02
CA TYR A 274 2.18 -14.90 0.82
C TYR A 274 1.96 -16.17 1.65
N ARG A 275 3.05 -16.75 2.19
CA ARG A 275 3.01 -17.85 3.15
C ARG A 275 3.72 -17.44 4.43
N ARG A 276 3.20 -17.87 5.58
CA ARG A 276 3.85 -17.65 6.88
C ARG A 276 5.02 -18.60 7.06
N ALA A 277 6.06 -18.14 7.74
CA ALA A 277 7.13 -19.02 8.20
C ALA A 277 6.58 -19.97 9.26
N SER A 278 6.94 -21.25 9.18
CA SER A 278 6.56 -22.22 10.19
C SER A 278 7.34 -21.96 11.48
N ASN A 279 6.62 -21.67 12.57
CA ASN A 279 7.21 -21.51 13.91
C ASN A 279 7.25 -22.83 14.70
N THR A 280 6.65 -23.90 14.18
CA THR A 280 6.59 -25.23 14.84
C THR A 280 7.17 -26.31 13.94
N ASP A 281 7.57 -27.45 14.51
CA ASP A 281 8.11 -28.61 13.78
C ASP A 281 7.17 -29.19 12.69
N LYS A 282 5.92 -28.71 12.63
CA LYS A 282 4.98 -29.02 11.54
C LYS A 282 4.99 -27.88 10.53
N ASN A 283 5.42 -28.17 9.30
CA ASN A 283 5.39 -27.22 8.20
C ASN A 283 3.94 -26.74 7.97
N GLU A 284 3.69 -25.45 8.21
CA GLU A 284 2.43 -24.81 7.85
C GLU A 284 2.44 -24.48 6.35
N HIS A 285 1.67 -25.23 5.57
CA HIS A 285 1.53 -25.04 4.11
C HIS A 285 0.46 -24.00 3.73
N GLY A 286 -0.02 -23.22 4.70
CA GLY A 286 -1.11 -22.25 4.49
C GLY A 286 -0.68 -21.07 3.61
N ILE A 287 -1.34 -20.88 2.48
CA ILE A 287 -1.10 -19.78 1.55
C ILE A 287 -2.19 -18.72 1.74
N TYR A 288 -1.79 -17.52 2.11
CA TYR A 288 -2.69 -16.39 2.30
C TYR A 288 -2.89 -15.67 0.97
N VAL A 289 -4.14 -15.52 0.55
CA VAL A 289 -4.56 -14.68 -0.59
C VAL A 289 -5.50 -13.61 -0.06
N LYS A 290 -5.02 -12.37 0.05
CA LYS A 290 -5.79 -11.23 0.57
C LYS A 290 -6.17 -10.28 -0.54
N HIS A 291 -7.39 -9.75 -0.49
CA HIS A 291 -7.92 -8.82 -1.48
C HIS A 291 -8.29 -7.49 -0.82
N PHE A 292 -7.79 -6.41 -1.40
CA PHE A 292 -8.03 -5.04 -0.99
C PHE A 292 -8.63 -4.24 -2.15
N ARG A 293 -9.40 -3.21 -1.81
CA ARG A 293 -10.11 -2.37 -2.78
C ARG A 293 -9.86 -0.91 -2.50
N ASN A 294 -9.70 -0.12 -3.56
CA ASN A 294 -9.57 1.33 -3.51
C ASN A 294 -8.48 1.79 -2.53
N ILE A 295 -7.28 1.22 -2.66
CA ILE A 295 -6.16 1.56 -1.80
C ILE A 295 -5.37 2.71 -2.44
N PRO A 296 -5.21 3.86 -1.76
CA PRO A 296 -4.33 4.92 -2.22
C PRO A 296 -2.91 4.40 -2.45
N MET A 297 -2.26 4.83 -3.53
CA MET A 297 -0.90 4.39 -3.84
C MET A 297 0.08 4.73 -2.72
N ALA A 298 -0.08 5.90 -2.09
CA ALA A 298 0.72 6.30 -0.93
C ALA A 298 0.46 5.45 0.33
N ASP A 299 -0.65 4.72 0.40
CA ASP A 299 -1.01 3.91 1.56
C ASP A 299 -0.88 2.40 1.29
N MET A 300 -0.02 1.97 0.34
CA MET A 300 0.19 0.52 0.09
C MET A 300 0.74 -0.22 1.32
N GLU A 301 1.31 0.48 2.30
CA GLU A 301 1.73 -0.13 3.56
C GLU A 301 0.58 -0.87 4.29
N ILE A 302 -0.67 -0.48 4.03
CA ILE A 302 -1.84 -1.16 4.56
C ILE A 302 -1.92 -2.60 4.05
N VAL A 303 -1.51 -2.87 2.81
CA VAL A 303 -1.66 -4.19 2.20
C VAL A 303 -0.50 -5.14 2.55
N LEU A 304 0.59 -4.61 3.11
CA LEU A 304 1.77 -5.39 3.43
C LEU A 304 1.47 -6.46 4.50
N PRO A 305 1.98 -7.69 4.32
CA PRO A 305 1.79 -8.78 5.28
C PRO A 305 2.67 -8.60 6.52
N GLU A 306 2.29 -9.28 7.62
CA GLU A 306 3.09 -9.42 8.86
C GLU A 306 3.81 -8.14 9.32
N LYS A 307 3.02 -7.10 9.58
CA LYS A 307 3.49 -5.78 10.00
C LYS A 307 4.19 -5.85 11.37
N LYS A 308 5.33 -5.20 11.52
CA LYS A 308 5.93 -4.91 12.84
C LYS A 308 5.09 -3.88 13.58
N ASN A 309 5.19 -3.89 14.90
CA ASN A 309 4.53 -2.88 15.72
C ASN A 309 4.98 -1.49 15.29
N PRO A 310 4.05 -0.53 15.13
CA PRO A 310 4.39 0.81 14.67
C PRO A 310 5.38 1.45 15.65
N SER A 311 6.39 2.14 15.12
CA SER A 311 7.15 3.06 15.96
C SER A 311 6.27 4.27 16.30
N LEU A 312 6.47 4.84 17.49
CA LEU A 312 5.76 6.01 17.98
C LEU A 312 5.70 7.14 16.94
N THR A 313 4.52 7.75 16.79
CA THR A 313 4.35 8.90 15.91
C THR A 313 5.07 10.14 16.48
N PRO A 314 5.42 11.15 15.67
CA PRO A 314 6.04 12.38 16.18
C PRO A 314 5.22 13.11 17.26
N MET A 315 3.89 13.01 17.20
CA MET A 315 2.99 13.57 18.22
C MET A 315 3.14 12.85 19.56
N ASP A 316 3.29 11.53 19.52
CA ASP A 316 3.50 10.74 20.73
C ASP A 316 4.80 11.20 21.41
N TRP A 317 5.88 11.42 20.66
CA TRP A 317 7.13 12.01 21.18
C TRP A 317 6.94 13.37 21.83
N VAL A 318 6.09 14.23 21.27
CA VAL A 318 5.74 15.52 21.90
C VAL A 318 4.99 15.30 23.21
N GLN A 319 4.01 14.38 23.24
CA GLN A 319 3.29 14.05 24.47
C GLN A 319 4.21 13.43 25.53
N PHE A 320 5.17 12.58 25.13
CA PHE A 320 6.23 12.06 25.99
C PHE A 320 7.09 13.20 26.56
N LEU A 321 7.52 14.15 25.73
CA LEU A 321 8.31 15.30 26.18
C LEU A 321 7.53 16.20 27.15
N VAL A 322 6.29 16.54 26.82
CA VAL A 322 5.43 17.38 27.66
C VAL A 322 5.16 16.69 29.00
N SER A 323 4.80 15.40 28.99
CA SER A 323 4.60 14.64 30.23
C SER A 323 5.87 14.52 31.05
N ALA A 324 7.04 14.32 30.42
CA ALA A 324 8.33 14.29 31.11
C ALA A 324 8.69 15.65 31.72
N VAL A 325 8.43 16.77 31.04
CA VAL A 325 8.67 18.13 31.55
C VAL A 325 7.73 18.44 32.72
N ILE A 326 6.44 18.13 32.60
CA ILE A 326 5.47 18.28 33.70
C ILE A 326 5.89 17.41 34.89
N GLY A 327 6.27 16.16 34.64
CA GLY A 327 6.79 15.24 35.64
C GLY A 327 8.01 15.79 36.37
N LEU A 328 9.00 16.29 35.63
CA LEU A 328 10.21 16.90 36.18
C LEU A 328 9.89 18.16 36.99
N TYR A 329 9.00 19.03 36.48
CA TYR A 329 8.54 20.22 37.20
C TYR A 329 7.87 19.85 38.53
N THR A 330 6.99 18.85 38.53
CA THR A 330 6.33 18.38 39.77
C THR A 330 7.32 17.77 40.77
N LEU A 331 8.36 17.07 40.29
CA LEU A 331 9.43 16.53 41.12
C LEU A 331 10.26 17.64 41.78
N VAL A 332 10.70 18.64 41.00
CA VAL A 332 11.48 19.77 41.52
C VAL A 332 10.66 20.59 42.51
N SER A 333 9.41 20.90 42.18
CA SER A 333 8.50 21.63 43.07
C SER A 333 8.19 20.86 44.37
N SER A 334 8.10 19.53 44.30
CA SER A 334 7.94 18.68 45.48
C SER A 334 9.20 18.67 46.36
N LEU A 335 10.40 18.66 45.77
CA LEU A 335 11.68 18.72 46.48
C LEU A 335 11.96 20.07 47.15
N GLU A 336 11.43 21.17 46.60
CA GLU A 336 11.50 22.50 47.22
C GLU A 336 10.54 22.65 48.42
N SER A 337 9.57 21.74 48.55
CA SER A 337 8.67 21.73 49.70
C SER A 337 9.37 21.13 50.94
N PRO A 338 9.30 21.78 52.12
CA PRO A 338 10.04 21.36 53.32
C PRO A 338 9.52 20.05 53.96
N LYS A 339 8.53 19.38 53.34
CA LYS A 339 7.94 18.10 53.78
C LYS A 339 7.74 17.18 52.58
N ALA A 340 8.77 16.98 51.77
CA ALA A 340 8.72 16.03 50.66
C ALA A 340 8.56 14.59 51.19
N ASP A 341 7.37 14.01 51.00
CA ASP A 341 7.10 12.61 51.34
C ASP A 341 7.57 11.70 50.19
N VAL A 342 8.47 10.76 50.52
CA VAL A 342 9.10 9.84 49.56
C VAL A 342 8.04 9.01 48.82
N TRP A 343 6.90 8.72 49.46
CA TRP A 343 5.79 8.00 48.84
C TRP A 343 5.12 8.79 47.70
N VAL A 344 5.05 10.12 47.80
CA VAL A 344 4.49 10.97 46.76
C VAL A 344 5.40 10.99 45.53
N ILE A 345 6.72 11.00 45.74
CA ILE A 345 7.71 10.91 44.66
C ILE A 345 7.58 9.58 43.90
N ILE A 346 7.47 8.46 44.62
CA ILE A 346 7.28 7.13 44.02
C ILE A 346 5.95 7.03 43.27
N ALA A 347 4.88 7.64 43.79
CA ALA A 347 3.58 7.68 43.13
C ALA A 347 3.63 8.47 41.81
N ILE A 348 4.32 9.62 41.78
CA ILE A 348 4.50 10.43 40.57
C ILE A 348 5.36 9.67 39.53
N LEU A 349 6.46 9.04 39.95
CA LEU A 349 7.32 8.26 39.05
C LEU A 349 6.59 7.04 38.47
N SER A 350 5.82 6.32 39.29
CA SER A 350 5.05 5.16 38.80
C SER A 350 3.91 5.58 37.88
N GLY A 351 3.27 6.73 38.12
CA GLY A 351 2.30 7.33 37.21
C GLY A 351 2.91 7.72 35.86
N LEU A 352 4.10 8.34 35.85
CA LEU A 352 4.84 8.68 34.63
C LEU A 352 5.25 7.43 33.85
N ILE A 353 5.83 6.43 34.53
CA ILE A 353 6.22 5.17 33.89
C ILE A 353 4.99 4.45 33.32
N GLY A 354 3.89 4.40 34.08
CA GLY A 354 2.63 3.80 33.62
C GLY A 354 2.01 4.53 32.43
N TYR A 355 2.06 5.86 32.42
CA TYR A 355 1.57 6.67 31.30
C TYR A 355 2.45 6.50 30.06
N CYS A 356 3.78 6.49 30.23
CA CYS A 356 4.73 6.22 29.15
C CYS A 356 4.56 4.81 28.57
N ALA A 357 4.38 3.80 29.42
CA ALA A 357 4.10 2.44 28.99
C ALA A 357 2.77 2.37 28.23
N ARG A 358 1.73 3.08 28.71
CA ARG A 358 0.44 3.14 28.02
C ARG A 358 0.58 3.72 26.61
N ILE A 359 1.29 4.83 26.43
CA ILE A 359 1.49 5.42 25.09
C ILE A 359 2.34 4.51 24.19
N TYR A 360 3.27 3.74 24.75
CA TYR A 360 4.10 2.82 23.95
C TYR A 360 3.36 1.54 23.51
N PHE A 361 2.42 1.06 24.31
CA PHE A 361 1.66 -0.17 24.04
C PHE A 361 0.26 0.05 23.45
N THR A 362 -0.24 1.30 23.45
CA THR A 362 -1.46 1.71 22.75
C THR A 362 -1.09 2.19 21.37
#